data_AF-A0A804QTB2-F1
#
_entry.id   AF-A0A804QTB2-F1
#
_cell.length_a   1.000
_cell.length_b   1.000
_cell.length_c   1.000
_cell.angle_alpha   90.00
_cell.angle_beta   90.00
_cell.angle_gamma   90.00
#
_symmetry.space_group_name_H-M   'P 1'
#
loop_
_entity.id
_entity.type
_entity.pdbx_description
1 polymer ?
#
loop_
_entity_poly.entity_id
_entity_poly.type
_entity_poly.pdbx_seq_one_letter_code
_entity_poly.pdbx_strand_id
1 'polypeptide(L)'
;MAAASAAAEASGESKNEFLIRDDAPGLLAALKEMKDGLDLVRGKVEAITRKVKANQLPAANGIGYLEAKNHLLLGYCQDIVYYLLRKAKGLSVDGHPVVRSLVEIRLFLEKIRPIDKKAEYQIQKLTDAADNATVREKPGNAQAKGKDGHSDEEDLLKYRPNPDMMDTKPGPDGQDTDGVYRPPKFMPTSMDDEEKRRKNDSRRDKAIARVAIENPYIKEIIDDAADRPEEWKETVGDESREFGRYMRQREEQEKQEEELFTRAPVTKRDKQIEKRIRRQGR
;
A
#
# COMPACT_ATOMS: atom_id res chain seq x y z
N MET A 1 -31.50 43.44 -34.47
CA MET A 1 -30.68 42.29 -34.02
C MET A 1 -29.22 42.66 -33.68
N ALA A 2 -28.59 43.67 -34.31
CA ALA A 2 -27.19 44.02 -34.01
C ALA A 2 -26.93 44.57 -32.59
N ALA A 3 -27.86 45.35 -32.01
CA ALA A 3 -27.67 45.95 -30.68
C ALA A 3 -27.71 44.94 -29.51
N ALA A 4 -28.39 43.80 -29.68
CA ALA A 4 -28.46 42.75 -28.67
C ALA A 4 -27.19 41.89 -28.61
N SER A 5 -26.48 41.76 -29.74
CA SER A 5 -25.18 41.06 -29.83
C SER A 5 -24.09 41.84 -29.10
N ALA A 6 -24.01 43.16 -29.34
CA ALA A 6 -23.00 44.02 -28.73
C ALA A 6 -23.16 44.16 -27.20
N ALA A 7 -24.40 44.15 -26.69
CA ALA A 7 -24.66 44.17 -25.25
C ALA A 7 -24.31 42.84 -24.57
N ALA A 8 -24.48 41.71 -25.26
CA ALA A 8 -24.08 40.39 -24.76
C ALA A 8 -22.55 40.24 -24.72
N GLU A 9 -21.85 40.69 -25.76
CA GLU A 9 -20.36 40.71 -25.83
C GLU A 9 -19.76 41.62 -24.76
N ALA A 10 -20.25 42.86 -24.59
CA ALA A 10 -19.78 43.78 -23.55
C ALA A 10 -20.03 43.25 -22.13
N SER A 11 -21.13 42.53 -21.91
CA SER A 11 -21.43 41.88 -20.62
C SER A 11 -20.54 40.65 -20.35
N GLY A 12 -20.13 39.95 -21.41
CA GLY A 12 -19.22 38.79 -21.34
C GLY A 12 -17.76 39.21 -21.10
N GLU A 13 -17.32 40.28 -21.75
CA GLU A 13 -16.01 40.91 -21.53
C GLU A 13 -15.89 41.44 -20.10
N SER A 14 -16.90 42.16 -19.61
CA SER A 14 -16.92 42.69 -18.23
C SER A 14 -16.92 41.58 -17.16
N LYS A 15 -17.60 40.45 -17.42
CA LYS A 15 -17.58 39.27 -16.53
C LYS A 15 -16.25 38.53 -16.58
N ASN A 16 -15.63 38.40 -17.75
CA ASN A 16 -14.30 37.82 -17.89
C ASN A 16 -13.25 38.70 -17.20
N GLU A 17 -13.30 40.01 -17.35
CA GLU A 17 -12.39 40.94 -16.65
C GLU A 17 -12.54 40.87 -15.12
N PHE A 18 -13.77 40.72 -14.62
CA PHE A 18 -14.01 40.55 -13.19
C PHE A 18 -13.47 39.21 -12.66
N LEU A 19 -13.69 38.09 -13.38
CA LEU A 19 -13.12 36.78 -13.05
C LEU A 19 -11.58 36.77 -13.14
N ILE A 20 -11.01 37.48 -14.11
CA ILE A 20 -9.56 37.66 -14.26
C ILE A 20 -8.98 38.40 -13.04
N ARG A 21 -9.71 39.35 -12.45
CA ARG A 21 -9.28 40.15 -11.30
C ARG A 21 -9.23 39.34 -10.00
N ASP A 22 -10.16 38.41 -9.82
CA ASP A 22 -10.23 37.54 -8.63
C ASP A 22 -9.26 36.33 -8.73
N ASP A 23 -9.03 35.79 -9.93
CA ASP A 23 -8.10 34.66 -10.16
C ASP A 23 -6.62 35.10 -10.26
N ALA A 24 -6.36 36.40 -10.50
CA ALA A 24 -5.01 36.97 -10.66
C ALA A 24 -4.02 36.66 -9.51
N PRO A 25 -4.37 36.83 -8.20
CA PRO A 25 -3.43 36.53 -7.11
C PRO A 25 -3.10 35.03 -7.04
N GLY A 26 -4.08 34.16 -7.29
CA GLY A 26 -3.88 32.70 -7.31
C GLY A 26 -2.99 32.25 -8.47
N LEU A 27 -3.20 32.83 -9.66
CA LEU A 27 -2.37 32.55 -10.83
C LEU A 27 -0.92 33.03 -10.63
N LEU A 28 -0.72 34.20 -10.02
CA LEU A 28 0.61 34.71 -9.70
C LEU A 28 1.35 33.82 -8.70
N ALA A 29 0.66 33.28 -7.70
CA ALA A 29 1.23 32.31 -6.78
C ALA A 29 1.64 31.02 -7.50
N ALA A 30 0.75 30.47 -8.33
CA ALA A 30 1.02 29.25 -9.11
C ALA A 30 2.19 29.43 -10.10
N LEU A 31 2.31 30.60 -10.73
CA LEU A 31 3.43 30.91 -11.64
C LEU A 31 4.76 31.02 -10.90
N LYS A 32 4.76 31.54 -9.66
CA LYS A 32 5.97 31.56 -8.81
C LYS A 32 6.39 30.14 -8.43
N GLU A 33 5.46 29.32 -7.95
CA GLU A 33 5.72 27.93 -7.59
C GLU A 33 6.23 27.11 -8.79
N MET A 34 5.62 27.32 -9.97
CA MET A 34 6.07 26.67 -11.21
C MET A 34 7.49 27.09 -11.59
N LYS A 35 7.84 28.38 -11.43
CA LYS A 35 9.20 28.87 -11.68
C LYS A 35 10.21 28.20 -10.77
N ASP A 36 9.93 28.14 -9.46
CA ASP A 36 10.81 27.52 -8.47
C ASP A 36 10.98 26.02 -8.76
N GLY A 37 9.90 25.33 -9.13
CA GLY A 37 9.93 23.94 -9.56
C GLY A 37 10.77 23.71 -10.84
N LEU A 38 10.63 24.58 -11.85
CA LEU A 38 11.43 24.52 -13.07
C LEU A 38 12.91 24.79 -12.82
N ASP A 39 13.24 25.73 -11.94
CA ASP A 39 14.62 26.04 -11.56
C ASP A 39 15.27 24.83 -10.85
N LEU A 40 14.53 24.14 -9.96
CA LEU A 40 14.98 22.90 -9.32
C LEU A 40 15.23 21.77 -10.32
N VAL A 41 14.27 21.53 -11.23
CA VAL A 41 14.40 20.49 -12.26
C VAL A 41 15.56 20.80 -13.19
N ARG A 42 15.72 22.06 -13.61
CA ARG A 42 16.84 22.52 -14.43
C ARG A 42 18.18 22.23 -13.75
N GLY A 43 18.31 22.56 -12.46
CA GLY A 43 19.53 22.27 -11.70
C GLY A 43 19.87 20.77 -11.65
N LYS A 44 18.87 19.90 -11.44
CA LYS A 44 19.06 18.45 -11.43
C LYS A 44 19.44 17.91 -12.82
N VAL A 45 18.75 18.35 -13.87
CA VAL A 45 19.03 17.93 -15.25
C VAL A 45 20.42 18.39 -15.69
N GLU A 46 20.82 19.62 -15.35
CA GLU A 46 22.16 20.12 -15.63
C GLU A 46 23.24 19.29 -14.93
N ALA A 47 23.03 18.91 -13.66
CA ALA A 47 23.95 18.05 -12.93
C ALA A 47 24.09 16.66 -13.58
N ILE A 48 22.97 16.06 -14.00
CA ILE A 48 22.96 14.77 -14.72
C ILE A 48 23.65 14.93 -16.08
N THR A 49 23.35 15.99 -16.82
CA THR A 49 23.94 16.26 -18.14
C THR A 49 25.45 16.41 -18.06
N ARG A 50 25.99 17.03 -17.00
CA ARG A 50 27.44 17.10 -16.75
C ARG A 50 28.05 15.72 -16.54
N LYS A 51 27.38 14.83 -15.79
CA LYS A 51 27.82 13.44 -15.56
C LYS A 51 27.77 12.59 -16.84
N VAL A 52 26.73 12.76 -17.65
CA VAL A 52 26.59 12.09 -18.95
C VAL A 52 27.70 12.54 -19.91
N LYS A 53 27.96 13.85 -20.02
CA LYS A 53 29.06 14.40 -20.85
C LYS A 53 30.45 13.96 -20.40
N ALA A 54 30.60 13.62 -19.12
CA ALA A 54 31.82 13.02 -18.58
C ALA A 54 31.96 11.51 -18.88
N ASN A 55 31.06 10.93 -19.70
CA ASN A 55 30.97 9.49 -20.01
C ASN A 55 30.84 8.58 -18.76
N GLN A 56 30.34 9.12 -17.65
CA GLN A 56 30.20 8.37 -16.39
C GLN A 56 28.93 7.50 -16.33
N LEU A 57 28.04 7.64 -17.31
CA LEU A 57 26.76 6.92 -17.38
C LEU A 57 26.65 6.22 -18.74
N PRO A 58 26.51 4.88 -18.79
CA PRO A 58 26.28 4.17 -20.03
C PRO A 58 24.87 4.49 -20.56
N ALA A 59 24.79 5.30 -21.61
CA ALA A 59 23.54 5.75 -22.23
C ALA A 59 23.05 4.86 -23.39
N ALA A 60 23.60 3.65 -23.51
CA ALA A 60 23.33 2.76 -24.63
C ALA A 60 22.37 1.63 -24.22
N ASN A 61 21.07 1.91 -24.15
CA ASN A 61 19.99 0.91 -24.23
C ASN A 61 18.68 1.63 -24.62
N GLY A 62 17.79 0.95 -25.36
CA GLY A 62 16.55 1.52 -25.91
C GLY A 62 15.51 1.94 -24.87
N ILE A 63 14.34 2.39 -25.34
CA ILE A 63 13.28 3.00 -24.52
C ILE A 63 12.85 2.08 -23.37
N GLY A 64 13.39 2.34 -22.18
CA GLY A 64 13.01 1.63 -20.96
C GLY A 64 11.69 2.15 -20.40
N TYR A 65 11.05 1.37 -19.52
CA TYR A 65 9.86 1.80 -18.78
C TYR A 65 10.06 3.16 -18.09
N LEU A 66 11.24 3.38 -17.50
CA LEU A 66 11.64 4.64 -16.86
C LEU A 66 11.69 5.80 -17.85
N GLU A 67 12.17 5.57 -19.07
CA GLU A 67 12.24 6.60 -20.11
C GLU A 67 10.84 6.95 -20.63
N ALA A 68 10.00 5.95 -20.90
CA ALA A 68 8.60 6.16 -21.27
C ALA A 68 7.82 6.93 -20.19
N LYS A 69 8.05 6.59 -18.90
CA LYS A 69 7.46 7.32 -17.77
C LYS A 69 7.95 8.76 -17.69
N ASN A 70 9.25 9.00 -17.95
CA ASN A 70 9.79 10.35 -18.00
C ASN A 70 9.18 11.18 -19.13
N HIS A 71 8.99 10.60 -20.32
CA HIS A 71 8.31 11.28 -21.43
C HIS A 71 6.84 11.60 -21.09
N LEU A 72 6.13 10.68 -20.42
CA LEU A 72 4.76 10.92 -19.98
C LEU A 72 4.67 12.07 -18.95
N LEU A 73 5.58 12.10 -17.97
CA LEU A 73 5.68 13.18 -16.99
C LEU A 73 6.07 14.51 -17.64
N LEU A 74 6.96 14.49 -18.64
CA LEU A 74 7.34 15.69 -19.38
C LEU A 74 6.15 16.25 -20.18
N GLY A 75 5.38 15.38 -20.83
CA GLY A 75 4.12 15.76 -21.50
C GLY A 75 3.12 16.39 -20.53
N TYR A 76 2.98 15.83 -19.33
CA TYR A 76 2.16 16.41 -18.27
C TYR A 76 2.59 17.83 -17.89
N CYS A 77 3.89 18.03 -17.69
CA CYS A 77 4.45 19.35 -17.37
C CYS A 77 4.22 20.35 -18.51
N GLN A 78 4.39 19.92 -19.77
CA GLN A 78 4.15 20.76 -20.93
C GLN A 78 2.67 21.20 -21.03
N ASP A 79 1.74 20.29 -20.80
CA ASP A 79 0.30 20.58 -20.81
C ASP A 79 -0.11 21.52 -19.67
N ILE A 80 0.50 21.38 -18.47
CA ILE A 80 0.30 22.31 -17.35
C ILE A 80 0.82 23.71 -17.69
N VAL A 81 2.03 23.82 -18.22
CA VAL A 81 2.62 25.11 -18.62
C VAL A 81 1.73 25.78 -19.66
N TYR A 82 1.24 25.02 -20.64
CA TYR A 82 0.33 25.54 -21.64
C TYR A 82 -1.02 25.97 -21.03
N TYR A 83 -1.59 25.17 -20.13
CA TYR A 83 -2.82 25.51 -19.40
C TYR A 83 -2.67 26.85 -18.65
N LEU A 84 -1.58 27.02 -17.90
CA LEU A 84 -1.27 28.24 -17.16
C LEU A 84 -1.06 29.43 -18.10
N LEU A 85 -0.33 29.24 -19.20
CA LEU A 85 -0.13 30.28 -20.22
C LEU A 85 -1.47 30.73 -20.84
N ARG A 86 -2.38 29.80 -21.08
CA ARG A 86 -3.70 30.09 -21.65
C ARG A 86 -4.58 30.86 -20.67
N LYS A 87 -4.56 30.47 -19.39
CA LYS A 87 -5.18 31.21 -18.28
C LYS A 87 -4.59 32.62 -18.13
N ALA A 88 -3.26 32.76 -18.22
CA ALA A 88 -2.58 34.06 -18.13
C ALA A 88 -2.90 35.01 -19.28
N LYS A 89 -3.23 34.48 -20.46
CA LYS A 89 -3.71 35.27 -21.61
C LYS A 89 -5.20 35.59 -21.54
N GLY A 90 -5.93 35.15 -20.50
CA GLY A 90 -7.37 35.36 -20.38
C GLY A 90 -8.22 34.56 -21.37
N LEU A 91 -7.64 33.53 -22.00
CA LEU A 91 -8.36 32.70 -22.96
C LEU A 91 -9.21 31.66 -22.23
N SER A 92 -10.46 31.48 -22.66
CA SER A 92 -11.36 30.48 -22.07
C SER A 92 -10.77 29.07 -22.19
N VAL A 93 -10.74 28.35 -21.08
CA VAL A 93 -10.24 26.96 -21.01
C VAL A 93 -11.30 25.94 -21.44
N ASP A 94 -12.57 26.32 -21.40
CA ASP A 94 -13.68 25.44 -21.73
C ASP A 94 -13.63 25.03 -23.21
N GLY A 95 -13.64 23.71 -23.45
CA GLY A 95 -13.60 23.12 -24.80
C GLY A 95 -12.21 22.93 -25.40
N HIS A 96 -11.12 23.30 -24.71
CA HIS A 96 -9.77 23.10 -25.24
C HIS A 96 -9.24 21.69 -24.95
N PRO A 97 -8.55 21.03 -25.91
CA PRO A 97 -8.06 19.66 -25.75
C PRO A 97 -7.06 19.48 -24.60
N VAL A 98 -6.42 20.55 -24.12
CA VAL A 98 -5.41 20.48 -23.04
C VAL A 98 -5.97 19.91 -21.74
N VAL A 99 -7.22 20.22 -21.36
CA VAL A 99 -7.82 19.62 -20.17
C VAL A 99 -8.01 18.12 -20.37
N ARG A 100 -8.41 17.71 -21.59
CA ARG A 100 -8.54 16.30 -21.96
C ARG A 100 -7.20 15.58 -21.94
N SER A 101 -6.14 16.16 -22.51
CA SER A 101 -4.78 15.62 -22.47
C SER A 101 -4.28 15.47 -21.04
N LEU A 102 -4.49 16.47 -20.17
CA LEU A 102 -4.11 16.39 -18.76
C LEU A 102 -4.81 15.23 -18.02
N VAL A 103 -6.12 15.06 -18.24
CA VAL A 103 -6.87 13.94 -17.66
C VAL A 103 -6.42 12.60 -18.22
N GLU A 104 -6.15 12.53 -19.52
CA GLU A 104 -5.67 11.31 -20.18
C GLU A 104 -4.31 10.86 -19.62
N ILE A 105 -3.35 11.78 -19.52
CA ILE A 105 -2.05 11.51 -18.91
C ILE A 105 -2.23 11.13 -17.43
N ARG A 106 -3.13 11.79 -16.68
CA ARG A 106 -3.45 11.42 -15.29
C ARG A 106 -3.94 9.97 -15.17
N LEU A 107 -4.82 9.56 -16.07
CA LEU A 107 -5.32 8.18 -16.13
C LEU A 107 -4.20 7.20 -16.45
N PHE A 108 -3.28 7.55 -17.36
CA PHE A 108 -2.10 6.72 -17.63
C PHE A 108 -1.20 6.60 -16.38
N LEU A 109 -0.95 7.69 -15.66
CA LEU A 109 -0.19 7.68 -14.41
C LEU A 109 -0.84 6.79 -13.34
N GLU A 110 -2.16 6.72 -13.28
CA GLU A 110 -2.89 5.82 -12.37
C GLU A 110 -2.75 4.36 -12.78
N LYS A 111 -2.86 4.07 -14.08
CA LYS A 111 -2.72 2.71 -14.62
C LYS A 111 -1.32 2.12 -14.46
N ILE A 112 -0.27 2.94 -14.48
CA ILE A 112 1.11 2.47 -14.32
C ILE A 112 1.52 2.28 -12.84
N ARG A 113 0.75 2.76 -11.85
CA ARG A 113 1.04 2.58 -10.41
C ARG A 113 1.38 1.14 -9.99
N PRO A 114 0.66 0.09 -10.41
CA PRO A 114 1.05 -1.28 -10.07
C PRO A 114 2.39 -1.70 -10.67
N ILE A 115 2.75 -1.16 -11.84
CA ILE A 115 4.05 -1.40 -12.48
C ILE A 115 5.14 -0.65 -11.71
N ASP A 116 4.87 0.60 -11.29
CA ASP A 116 5.77 1.36 -10.43
C ASP A 116 6.11 0.64 -9.14
N LYS A 117 5.12 0.06 -8.46
CA LYS A 117 5.36 -0.73 -7.23
C LYS A 117 6.27 -1.93 -7.47
N LYS A 118 6.14 -2.59 -8.63
CA LYS A 118 7.01 -3.72 -8.99
C LYS A 118 8.42 -3.26 -9.36
N ALA A 119 8.53 -2.12 -10.05
CA ALA A 119 9.80 -1.53 -10.44
C ALA A 119 10.55 -0.90 -9.27
N GLU A 120 9.85 -0.42 -8.24
CA GLU A 120 10.42 0.26 -7.07
C GLU A 120 11.49 -0.58 -6.37
N TYR A 121 11.21 -1.87 -6.13
CA TYR A 121 12.19 -2.78 -5.53
C TYR A 121 13.43 -2.96 -6.42
N GLN A 122 13.24 -3.08 -7.74
CA GLN A 122 14.35 -3.24 -8.68
C GLN A 122 15.20 -1.97 -8.76
N ILE A 123 14.56 -0.80 -8.76
CA ILE A 123 15.23 0.50 -8.75
C ILE A 123 16.02 0.68 -7.45
N GLN A 124 15.39 0.46 -6.30
CA GLN A 124 16.05 0.57 -4.99
C GLN A 124 17.26 -0.35 -4.91
N LYS A 125 17.11 -1.62 -5.29
CA LYS A 125 18.22 -2.58 -5.31
C LYS A 125 19.38 -2.15 -6.21
N LEU A 126 19.08 -1.59 -7.39
CA LEU A 126 20.11 -1.10 -8.32
C LEU A 126 20.78 0.18 -7.82
N THR A 127 20.02 1.09 -7.20
CA THR A 127 20.56 2.30 -6.58
C THR A 127 21.44 1.97 -5.38
N ASP A 128 20.99 1.08 -4.49
CA ASP A 128 21.77 0.61 -3.35
C ASP A 128 23.05 -0.11 -3.80
N ALA A 129 22.99 -0.91 -4.87
CA ALA A 129 24.16 -1.55 -5.44
C ALA A 129 25.15 -0.53 -6.04
N ALA A 130 24.66 0.50 -6.72
CA ALA A 130 25.49 1.59 -7.25
C ALA A 130 26.14 2.40 -6.13
N ASP A 131 25.38 2.76 -5.09
CA ASP A 131 25.91 3.49 -3.93
C ASP A 131 26.96 2.65 -3.19
N ASN A 132 26.72 1.35 -3.00
CA ASN A 132 27.69 0.44 -2.40
C ASN A 132 28.93 0.19 -3.29
N ALA A 133 28.79 0.22 -4.61
CA ALA A 133 29.91 0.14 -5.54
C ALA A 133 30.81 1.39 -5.43
N THR A 134 30.22 2.59 -5.33
CA THR A 134 31.01 3.82 -5.11
C THR A 134 31.72 3.85 -3.75
N VAL A 135 31.21 3.14 -2.74
CA VAL A 135 31.87 2.98 -1.42
C VAL A 135 33.04 2.00 -1.48
N ARG A 136 32.98 0.97 -2.34
CA ARG A 136 34.06 -0.01 -2.54
C ARG A 136 35.23 0.50 -3.38
N GLU A 137 35.05 1.56 -4.16
CA GLU A 137 36.11 2.19 -4.96
C GLU A 137 36.96 3.24 -4.20
N LYS A 138 36.93 3.24 -2.85
CA LYS A 138 38.00 3.90 -2.07
C LYS A 138 39.18 2.93 -1.94
N PRO A 139 40.40 3.26 -2.40
CA PRO A 139 41.51 2.32 -2.41
C PRO A 139 42.05 2.17 -0.97
N GLY A 140 41.58 1.12 -0.29
CA GLY A 140 42.08 0.67 1.00
C GLY A 140 42.77 -0.68 0.83
N ASN A 141 44.09 -0.63 0.75
CA ASN A 141 45.01 -1.76 0.63
C ASN A 141 44.82 -2.82 1.75
N ALA A 142 44.48 -4.07 1.41
CA ALA A 142 44.72 -5.23 2.27
C ALA A 142 44.62 -6.57 1.49
N GLN A 143 45.76 -7.12 1.13
CA GLN A 143 45.95 -8.54 0.82
C GLN A 143 45.73 -9.40 2.08
N ALA A 144 44.82 -10.37 2.05
CA ALA A 144 44.91 -11.61 2.83
C ALA A 144 43.94 -12.70 2.33
N LYS A 145 44.54 -13.73 1.72
CA LYS A 145 44.14 -15.14 1.53
C LYS A 145 42.70 -15.61 1.85
N GLY A 146 42.02 -16.06 0.80
CA GLY A 146 41.56 -17.44 0.56
C GLY A 146 40.68 -18.17 1.58
N LYS A 147 39.42 -18.44 1.20
CA LYS A 147 38.81 -19.78 1.13
C LYS A 147 37.38 -19.76 0.58
N ASP A 148 37.16 -20.56 -0.46
CA ASP A 148 35.98 -21.34 -0.81
C ASP A 148 34.59 -20.77 -0.46
N GLY A 149 33.95 -20.18 -1.47
CA GLY A 149 32.51 -19.92 -1.50
C GLY A 149 32.08 -19.86 -2.95
N HIS A 150 31.49 -20.94 -3.45
CA HIS A 150 30.86 -21.00 -4.77
C HIS A 150 29.64 -20.07 -4.75
N SER A 151 29.83 -18.79 -5.06
CA SER A 151 28.75 -17.90 -5.45
C SER A 151 28.62 -18.00 -6.96
N ASP A 152 27.54 -18.62 -7.44
CA ASP A 152 26.99 -18.32 -8.75
C ASP A 152 26.63 -16.82 -8.76
N GLU A 153 27.65 -15.99 -9.00
CA GLU A 153 27.49 -14.64 -9.50
C GLU A 153 27.03 -14.80 -10.95
N GLU A 154 25.74 -15.09 -11.12
CA GLU A 154 25.08 -14.93 -12.40
C GLU A 154 25.35 -13.49 -12.86
N ASP A 155 26.20 -13.38 -13.87
CA ASP A 155 26.58 -12.16 -14.58
C ASP A 155 25.36 -11.24 -14.82
N LEU A 156 25.23 -10.23 -13.95
CA LEU A 156 24.11 -9.27 -13.88
C LEU A 156 23.97 -8.43 -15.16
N LEU A 157 24.94 -8.49 -16.08
CA LEU A 157 24.88 -7.88 -17.40
C LEU A 157 24.01 -8.66 -18.40
N LYS A 158 23.58 -9.88 -18.06
CA LYS A 158 22.71 -10.71 -18.91
C LYS A 158 21.23 -10.41 -18.78
N TYR A 159 20.82 -9.54 -17.85
CA TYR A 159 19.43 -9.15 -17.67
C TYR A 159 19.04 -8.02 -18.64
N ARG A 160 18.99 -8.34 -19.94
CA ARG A 160 18.35 -7.47 -20.92
C ARG A 160 16.82 -7.52 -20.73
N PRO A 161 16.11 -6.39 -20.72
CA PRO A 161 14.64 -6.41 -20.76
C PRO A 161 14.22 -7.13 -22.05
N ASN A 162 13.51 -8.24 -21.93
CA ASN A 162 12.93 -8.95 -23.08
C ASN A 162 11.58 -8.29 -23.40
N PRO A 163 11.44 -7.48 -24.47
CA PRO A 163 10.19 -6.80 -24.79
C PRO A 163 9.08 -7.78 -25.21
N ASP A 164 9.44 -9.00 -25.60
CA ASP A 164 8.52 -10.07 -26.01
C ASP A 164 7.71 -10.67 -24.84
N MET A 165 8.10 -10.39 -23.59
CA MET A 165 7.39 -10.80 -22.38
C MET A 165 6.32 -9.79 -21.93
N MET A 166 6.25 -8.60 -22.55
CA MET A 166 5.26 -7.57 -22.19
C MET A 166 3.90 -7.76 -22.89
N ASP A 167 3.86 -8.50 -24.00
CA ASP A 167 2.64 -8.83 -24.71
C ASP A 167 2.21 -10.28 -24.45
N THR A 168 1.77 -10.55 -23.22
CA THR A 168 0.89 -11.69 -22.97
C THR A 168 -0.45 -11.19 -22.45
N LYS A 169 -1.33 -10.85 -23.39
CA LYS A 169 -2.73 -11.27 -23.21
C LYS A 169 -2.70 -12.80 -23.31
N PRO A 170 -3.02 -13.56 -22.25
CA PRO A 170 -3.26 -14.98 -22.43
C PRO A 170 -4.61 -15.12 -23.14
N GLY A 171 -4.57 -15.18 -24.47
CA GLY A 171 -5.58 -15.88 -25.25
C GLY A 171 -5.45 -17.39 -24.98
N PRO A 172 -6.54 -18.16 -25.04
CA PRO A 172 -6.56 -19.53 -24.61
C PRO A 172 -6.05 -20.46 -25.72
N ASP A 173 -4.82 -20.31 -26.19
CA ASP A 173 -4.28 -21.19 -27.23
C ASP A 173 -2.79 -21.48 -26.96
N GLY A 174 -2.55 -22.51 -26.14
CA GLY A 174 -1.22 -23.08 -25.95
C GLY A 174 -0.89 -24.04 -27.09
N GLN A 175 -0.02 -23.61 -28.00
CA GLN A 175 0.76 -24.53 -28.83
C GLN A 175 2.17 -24.61 -28.24
N ASP A 176 2.34 -25.55 -27.31
CA ASP A 176 3.63 -26.15 -27.02
C ASP A 176 3.50 -27.66 -27.26
N THR A 177 4.16 -28.11 -28.33
CA THR A 177 4.30 -29.51 -28.69
C THR A 177 5.24 -30.19 -27.71
N ASP A 178 4.72 -30.59 -26.56
CA ASP A 178 5.26 -31.65 -25.72
C ASP A 178 4.19 -31.91 -24.66
N GLY A 179 3.55 -33.08 -24.69
CA GLY A 179 2.39 -33.47 -23.87
C GLY A 179 2.62 -33.54 -22.35
N VAL A 180 3.57 -32.76 -21.83
CA VAL A 180 3.88 -32.59 -20.42
C VAL A 180 3.16 -31.34 -19.91
N TYR A 181 2.08 -31.57 -19.17
CA TYR A 181 1.34 -30.49 -18.49
C TYR A 181 2.25 -29.76 -17.49
N ARG A 182 2.43 -28.45 -17.71
CA ARG A 182 3.12 -27.54 -16.78
C ARG A 182 2.08 -26.70 -16.05
N PRO A 183 1.88 -26.89 -14.73
CA PRO A 183 0.96 -26.07 -13.96
C PRO A 183 1.30 -24.58 -14.07
N PRO A 184 0.30 -23.69 -14.23
CA PRO A 184 0.51 -22.26 -14.27
C PRO A 184 1.12 -21.78 -12.94
N LYS A 185 2.27 -21.11 -13.01
CA LYS A 185 2.90 -20.51 -11.82
C LYS A 185 2.23 -19.18 -11.51
N PHE A 186 1.30 -19.18 -10.56
CA PHE A 186 0.70 -17.94 -10.05
C PHE A 186 1.73 -17.17 -9.21
N MET A 187 1.94 -15.89 -9.53
CA MET A 187 2.72 -15.02 -8.66
C MET A 187 1.93 -14.74 -7.37
N PRO A 188 2.57 -14.75 -6.19
CA PRO A 188 1.92 -14.37 -4.94
C PRO A 188 1.38 -12.94 -5.05
N THR A 189 0.07 -12.79 -4.90
CA THR A 189 -0.58 -11.48 -4.79
C THR A 189 -0.46 -11.01 -3.34
N SER A 190 0.11 -9.82 -3.12
CA SER A 190 0.13 -9.17 -1.81
C SER A 190 -1.31 -8.81 -1.41
N MET A 191 -1.84 -9.48 -0.40
CA MET A 191 -3.03 -9.01 0.32
C MET A 191 -2.61 -7.85 1.22
N ASP A 192 -3.42 -6.79 1.32
CA ASP A 192 -3.12 -5.66 2.22
C ASP A 192 -2.96 -6.16 3.67
N ASP A 193 -1.75 -6.03 4.22
CA ASP A 193 -1.40 -6.52 5.56
C ASP A 193 -2.07 -5.73 6.69
N GLU A 194 -2.71 -4.60 6.40
CA GLU A 194 -3.41 -3.76 7.37
C GLU A 194 -4.60 -4.48 8.02
N GLU A 195 -5.41 -5.20 7.23
CA GLU A 195 -6.58 -5.90 7.75
C GLU A 195 -6.18 -7.06 8.66
N LYS A 196 -5.09 -7.75 8.31
CA LYS A 196 -4.54 -8.85 9.11
C LYS A 196 -3.96 -8.35 10.44
N ARG A 197 -3.29 -7.19 10.44
CA ARG A 197 -2.79 -6.53 11.66
C ARG A 197 -3.94 -6.09 12.57
N ARG A 198 -4.93 -5.37 12.03
CA ARG A 198 -6.15 -4.95 12.78
C ARG A 198 -6.89 -6.14 13.41
N LYS A 199 -7.03 -7.24 12.67
CA LYS A 199 -7.67 -8.47 13.18
C LYS A 199 -6.86 -9.14 14.28
N ASN A 200 -5.53 -9.07 14.22
CA ASN A 200 -4.66 -9.64 15.25
C ASN A 200 -4.67 -8.80 16.53
N ASP A 201 -4.68 -7.46 16.40
CA ASP A 201 -4.75 -6.55 17.54
C ASP A 201 -6.12 -6.64 18.23
N SER A 202 -7.21 -6.69 17.46
CA SER A 202 -8.56 -6.95 18.01
C SER A 202 -8.66 -8.26 18.79
N ARG A 203 -7.93 -9.32 18.37
CA ARG A 203 -7.87 -10.59 19.10
C ARG A 203 -7.08 -10.48 20.40
N ARG A 204 -6.00 -9.70 20.42
CA ARG A 204 -5.19 -9.43 21.62
C ARG A 204 -5.99 -8.63 22.64
N ASP A 205 -6.66 -7.58 22.22
CA ASP A 205 -7.47 -6.74 23.11
C ASP A 205 -8.62 -7.53 23.73
N LYS A 206 -9.30 -8.36 22.94
CA LYS A 206 -10.34 -9.28 23.44
C LYS A 206 -9.79 -10.35 24.39
N ALA A 207 -8.54 -10.79 24.21
CA ALA A 207 -7.90 -11.73 25.14
C ALA A 207 -7.55 -11.04 26.46
N ILE A 208 -7.03 -9.81 26.42
CA ILE A 208 -6.70 -9.02 27.62
C ILE A 208 -7.97 -8.67 28.41
N ALA A 209 -9.05 -8.28 27.73
CA ALA A 209 -10.34 -8.02 28.36
C ALA A 209 -10.92 -9.28 29.05
N ARG A 210 -10.80 -10.46 28.42
CA ARG A 210 -11.20 -11.72 29.05
C ARG A 210 -10.37 -12.05 30.29
N VAL A 211 -9.05 -11.83 30.24
CA VAL A 211 -8.17 -12.05 31.40
C VAL A 211 -8.49 -11.09 32.54
N ALA A 212 -8.83 -9.83 32.23
CA ALA A 212 -9.25 -8.84 33.22
C ALA A 212 -10.57 -9.25 33.91
N ILE A 213 -11.54 -9.77 33.15
CA ILE A 213 -12.81 -10.28 33.69
C ILE A 213 -12.64 -11.63 34.42
N GLU A 214 -11.65 -12.44 34.01
CA GLU A 214 -11.38 -13.76 34.58
C GLU A 214 -10.79 -13.67 36.00
N ASN A 215 -10.14 -12.56 36.36
CA ASN A 215 -9.60 -12.36 37.69
C ASN A 215 -10.76 -12.04 38.68
N PRO A 216 -11.04 -12.92 39.66
CA PRO A 216 -12.16 -12.72 40.60
C PRO A 216 -12.09 -11.38 41.32
N TYR A 217 -10.89 -10.91 41.65
CA TYR A 217 -10.68 -9.63 42.33
C TYR A 217 -11.06 -8.41 41.48
N ILE A 218 -10.77 -8.44 40.18
CA ILE A 218 -11.13 -7.33 39.26
C ILE A 218 -12.63 -7.36 38.98
N LYS A 219 -13.22 -8.55 38.89
CA LYS A 219 -14.66 -8.73 38.73
C LYS A 219 -15.44 -8.14 39.91
N GLU A 220 -15.01 -8.40 41.14
CA GLU A 220 -15.59 -7.84 42.37
C GLU A 220 -15.58 -6.30 42.34
N ILE A 221 -14.43 -5.69 41.99
CA ILE A 221 -14.32 -4.23 41.84
C ILE A 221 -15.29 -3.65 40.79
N ILE A 222 -15.50 -4.36 39.68
CA ILE A 222 -16.40 -3.92 38.61
C ILE A 222 -17.86 -4.06 39.04
N ASP A 223 -18.22 -5.17 39.69
CA ASP A 223 -19.58 -5.44 40.16
C ASP A 223 -19.98 -4.44 41.27
N ASP A 224 -19.05 -4.11 42.20
CA ASP A 224 -19.22 -3.06 43.22
C ASP A 224 -19.39 -1.66 42.62
N ALA A 225 -18.56 -1.31 41.62
CA ALA A 225 -18.64 -0.02 40.94
C ALA A 225 -19.94 0.13 40.12
N ALA A 226 -20.52 -0.98 39.68
CA ALA A 226 -21.76 -1.02 38.90
C ALA A 226 -23.02 -1.23 39.75
N ASP A 227 -22.90 -1.34 41.08
CA ASP A 227 -24.00 -1.62 42.02
C ASP A 227 -24.83 -2.84 41.59
N ARG A 228 -24.14 -3.88 41.07
CA ARG A 228 -24.77 -5.08 40.52
C ARG A 228 -25.11 -6.04 41.67
N PRO A 229 -26.35 -6.55 41.77
CA PRO A 229 -26.72 -7.43 42.88
C PRO A 229 -25.91 -8.73 42.85
N GLU A 230 -25.41 -9.13 44.02
CA GLU A 230 -24.65 -10.36 44.18
C GLU A 230 -25.52 -11.60 43.91
N GLU A 231 -25.06 -12.46 43.00
CA GLU A 231 -25.65 -13.77 42.78
C GLU A 231 -25.08 -14.76 43.80
N TRP A 232 -25.79 -14.99 44.90
CA TRP A 232 -25.41 -16.03 45.85
C TRP A 232 -25.68 -17.41 45.23
N LYS A 233 -24.61 -18.14 44.91
CA LYS A 233 -24.69 -19.54 44.46
C LYS A 233 -24.25 -20.43 45.62
N GLU A 234 -25.07 -21.41 45.98
CA GLU A 234 -24.73 -22.37 47.02
C GLU A 234 -23.65 -23.34 46.48
N THR A 235 -22.38 -22.93 46.55
CA THR A 235 -21.23 -23.78 46.22
C THR A 235 -20.83 -24.58 47.45
N VAL A 236 -21.27 -25.84 47.50
CA VAL A 236 -20.81 -26.79 48.53
C VAL A 236 -19.48 -27.40 48.08
N GLY A 237 -18.34 -26.86 48.55
CA GLY A 237 -17.01 -27.48 48.33
C GLY A 237 -15.83 -26.50 48.28
N ASP A 238 -14.61 -27.04 48.12
CA ASP A 238 -13.36 -26.28 48.00
C ASP A 238 -13.20 -25.66 46.60
N GLU A 239 -13.11 -24.33 46.55
CA GLU A 239 -13.13 -23.53 45.32
C GLU A 239 -11.76 -23.49 44.62
N SER A 240 -11.23 -24.65 44.25
CA SER A 240 -10.00 -24.70 43.46
C SER A 240 -10.18 -23.94 42.13
N ARG A 241 -9.10 -23.29 41.65
CA ARG A 241 -9.08 -22.60 40.34
C ARG A 241 -9.51 -23.51 39.18
N GLU A 242 -9.23 -24.81 39.28
CA GLU A 242 -9.63 -25.81 38.29
C GLU A 242 -11.13 -26.11 38.36
N PHE A 243 -11.73 -26.17 39.56
CA PHE A 243 -13.17 -26.29 39.76
C PHE A 243 -13.92 -25.10 39.15
N GLY A 244 -13.45 -23.87 39.39
CA GLY A 244 -14.06 -22.67 38.83
C GLY A 244 -14.03 -22.61 37.28
N ARG A 245 -12.92 -23.05 36.66
CA ARG A 245 -12.82 -23.17 35.20
C ARG A 245 -13.77 -24.23 34.65
N TYR A 246 -13.89 -25.36 35.34
CA TYR A 246 -14.79 -26.45 34.95
C TYR A 246 -16.27 -26.06 35.03
N MET A 247 -16.69 -25.42 36.13
CA MET A 247 -18.07 -24.95 36.28
C MET A 247 -18.45 -23.92 35.21
N ARG A 248 -17.54 -23.01 34.85
CA ARG A 248 -17.77 -22.07 33.75
C ARG A 248 -17.91 -22.74 32.39
N GLN A 249 -17.03 -23.70 32.08
CA GLN A 249 -17.16 -24.47 30.83
C GLN A 249 -18.50 -25.23 30.77
N ARG A 250 -18.96 -25.75 31.91
CA ARG A 250 -20.26 -26.41 31.99
C ARG A 250 -21.42 -25.44 31.80
N GLU A 251 -21.36 -24.25 32.41
CA GLU A 251 -22.38 -23.20 32.23
C GLU A 251 -22.41 -22.68 30.78
N GLU A 252 -21.26 -22.55 30.13
CA GLU A 252 -21.18 -22.20 28.70
C GLU A 252 -21.78 -23.29 27.80
N GLN A 253 -21.56 -24.57 28.15
CA GLN A 253 -22.21 -25.69 27.46
C GLN A 253 -23.72 -25.66 27.66
N GLU A 254 -24.19 -25.46 28.90
CA GLU A 254 -25.62 -25.37 29.22
C GLU A 254 -26.30 -24.25 28.41
N LYS A 255 -25.67 -23.06 28.29
CA LYS A 255 -26.17 -21.97 27.44
C LYS A 255 -26.26 -22.37 25.96
N GLN A 256 -25.25 -23.03 25.42
CA GLN A 256 -25.27 -23.50 24.03
C GLN A 256 -26.33 -24.57 23.79
N GLU A 257 -26.56 -25.48 24.76
CA GLU A 257 -27.60 -26.49 24.70
C GLU A 257 -29.00 -25.88 24.78
N GLU A 258 -29.19 -24.82 25.58
CA GLU A 258 -30.44 -24.04 25.64
C GLU A 258 -30.70 -23.30 24.33
N GLU A 259 -29.69 -22.66 23.74
CA GLU A 259 -29.80 -21.96 22.45
C GLU A 259 -30.13 -22.92 21.31
N LEU A 260 -29.48 -24.09 21.28
CA LEU A 260 -29.62 -25.09 20.23
C LEU A 260 -30.71 -26.13 20.53
N PHE A 261 -31.33 -26.08 21.70
CA PHE A 261 -32.31 -27.03 22.24
C PHE A 261 -31.92 -28.51 22.07
N THR A 262 -30.62 -28.84 22.13
CA THR A 262 -30.11 -30.20 21.96
C THR A 262 -28.94 -30.48 22.89
N ARG A 263 -28.88 -31.71 23.43
CA ARG A 263 -27.80 -32.12 24.35
C ARG A 263 -26.56 -32.60 23.60
N ALA A 264 -25.39 -32.15 24.03
CA ALA A 264 -24.12 -32.59 23.46
C ALA A 264 -23.68 -33.96 24.05
N PRO A 265 -23.14 -34.88 23.24
CA PRO A 265 -22.62 -36.15 23.74
C PRO A 265 -21.30 -35.96 24.50
N VAL A 266 -21.27 -36.33 25.78
CA VAL A 266 -20.10 -36.19 26.65
C VAL A 266 -19.04 -37.26 26.35
N THR A 267 -17.76 -36.84 26.18
CA THR A 267 -16.67 -37.77 25.89
C THR A 267 -16.20 -38.55 27.14
N LYS A 268 -15.50 -39.67 26.92
CA LYS A 268 -14.90 -40.46 28.02
C LYS A 268 -13.86 -39.66 28.82
N ARG A 269 -13.16 -38.70 28.18
CA ARG A 269 -12.17 -37.84 28.85
C ARG A 269 -12.86 -36.84 29.79
N ASP A 270 -13.93 -36.22 29.35
CA ASP A 270 -14.66 -35.23 30.15
C ASP A 270 -15.22 -35.85 31.43
N LYS A 271 -15.77 -37.07 31.34
CA LYS A 271 -16.21 -37.86 32.50
C LYS A 271 -15.08 -38.23 33.46
N GLN A 272 -13.84 -38.37 32.98
CA GLN A 272 -12.68 -38.61 33.85
C GLN A 272 -12.24 -37.34 34.57
N ILE A 273 -12.29 -36.20 33.88
CA ILE A 273 -11.99 -34.88 34.44
C ILE A 273 -13.01 -34.54 35.53
N GLU A 274 -14.30 -34.71 35.24
CA GLU A 274 -15.39 -34.53 36.22
C GLU A 274 -15.18 -35.39 37.48
N LYS A 275 -14.84 -36.67 37.30
CA LYS A 275 -14.55 -37.58 38.42
C LYS A 275 -13.33 -37.16 39.24
N ARG A 276 -12.30 -36.59 38.60
CA ARG A 276 -11.10 -36.08 39.29
C ARG A 276 -11.45 -34.88 40.16
N ILE A 277 -12.19 -33.93 39.57
CA ILE A 277 -12.63 -32.72 40.25
C ILE A 277 -13.56 -33.05 41.43
N ARG A 278 -14.52 -33.97 41.25
CA ARG A 278 -15.42 -34.43 42.32
C ARG A 278 -14.72 -35.19 43.45
N ARG A 279 -13.56 -35.79 43.17
CA ARG A 279 -12.73 -36.45 44.20
C ARG A 279 -11.87 -35.45 44.98
N GLN A 280 -11.51 -34.33 44.38
CA GLN A 280 -10.72 -33.27 45.03
C GLN A 280 -11.59 -32.38 45.93
N GLY A 281 -12.88 -32.25 45.64
CA GLY A 281 -13.83 -31.47 46.46
C GLY A 281 -14.51 -32.24 47.60
N ARG A 282 -13.92 -33.33 48.11
CA ARG A 282 -14.50 -34.13 49.21
C ARG A 282 -13.52 -34.26 50.37
#